data_AF-L8MWI8-F1
#
_entry.id   AF-L8MWI8-F1
#
_cell.length_a   1.000
_cell.length_b   1.000
_cell.length_c   1.000
_cell.angle_alpha   90.00
_cell.angle_beta   90.00
_cell.angle_gamma   90.00
#
_symmetry.space_group_name_H-M   'P 1'
#
loop_
_entity.id
_entity.type
_entity.pdbx_description
1 polymer ?
#
loop_
_entity_poly.entity_id
_entity_poly.type
_entity_poly.pdbx_seq_one_letter_code
_entity_poly.pdbx_strand_id
1 'polypeptide(L)'
;MQDESPIDPYLAQILEGHTDTEIAELLNYLKEWEAGTYSSISQSVLDHAQRKGFPILRYLRKAHNFNKKGSIRVPRSGYRQDDSAVYRKGTEFLIVRPDQYGIEKIVTYGTNEE
;
A
#
# COMPACT_ATOMS: atom_id res chain seq x y z
N MET A 1 21.62 12.73 -20.08
CA MET A 1 21.47 11.26 -20.24
C MET A 1 20.11 10.94 -19.67
N GLN A 2 19.21 10.40 -20.51
CA GLN A 2 17.85 10.09 -20.09
C GLN A 2 17.92 8.91 -19.11
N ASP A 3 17.54 9.15 -17.85
CA ASP A 3 17.30 8.10 -16.88
C ASP A 3 16.08 7.29 -17.36
N GLU A 4 16.33 6.29 -18.22
CA GLU A 4 15.41 5.17 -18.38
C GLU A 4 15.36 4.45 -17.03
N SER A 5 14.48 4.95 -16.15
CA SER A 5 14.05 4.18 -14.99
C SER A 5 13.60 2.82 -15.54
N PRO A 6 14.17 1.70 -15.08
CA PRO A 6 13.80 0.39 -15.59
C PRO A 6 12.28 0.28 -15.51
N ILE A 7 11.64 0.00 -16.64
CA ILE A 7 10.19 -0.17 -16.74
C ILE A 7 9.80 -1.16 -15.65
N ASP A 8 9.07 -0.71 -14.64
CA ASP A 8 8.70 -1.51 -13.48
C ASP A 8 7.86 -2.71 -13.98
N PRO A 9 8.42 -3.93 -14.03
CA PRO A 9 7.74 -5.07 -14.64
C PRO A 9 6.50 -5.48 -13.84
N TYR A 10 6.46 -5.14 -12.55
CA TYR A 10 5.32 -5.39 -11.69
C TYR A 10 4.20 -4.39 -11.94
N LEU A 11 4.52 -3.17 -12.39
CA LEU A 11 3.49 -2.20 -12.78
C LEU A 11 2.70 -2.73 -13.99
N ALA A 12 3.39 -3.25 -15.01
CA ALA A 12 2.73 -3.85 -16.17
C ALA A 12 1.76 -4.98 -15.76
N GLN A 13 2.17 -5.83 -14.81
CA GLN A 13 1.30 -6.90 -14.27
C GLN A 13 0.09 -6.36 -13.50
N ILE A 14 0.25 -5.28 -12.73
CA ILE A 14 -0.87 -4.65 -12.01
C ILE A 14 -1.91 -4.08 -12.99
N LEU A 15 -1.45 -3.50 -14.10
CA LEU A 15 -2.32 -2.84 -15.07
C LEU A 15 -2.96 -3.81 -16.07
N GLU A 16 -2.41 -5.00 -16.24
CA GLU A 16 -2.92 -6.00 -17.17
C GLU A 16 -4.38 -6.39 -16.85
N GLY A 17 -5.23 -6.44 -17.88
CA GLY A 17 -6.64 -6.84 -17.76
C GLY A 17 -7.57 -5.80 -17.14
N HIS A 18 -7.10 -4.59 -16.83
CA HIS A 18 -7.91 -3.50 -16.28
C HIS A 18 -8.33 -2.51 -17.37
N THR A 19 -9.48 -1.88 -17.19
CA THR A 19 -9.96 -0.79 -18.07
C THR A 19 -9.19 0.51 -17.82
N ASP A 20 -9.22 1.45 -18.77
CA ASP A 20 -8.54 2.76 -18.61
C ASP A 20 -8.95 3.50 -17.32
N THR A 21 -10.22 3.41 -16.94
CA THR A 21 -10.73 3.98 -15.68
C THR A 21 -10.11 3.32 -14.46
N GLU A 22 -10.02 1.99 -14.45
CA GLU A 22 -9.42 1.23 -13.36
C GLU A 22 -7.91 1.44 -13.30
N ILE A 23 -7.23 1.55 -14.45
CA ILE A 23 -5.82 1.91 -14.53
C ILE A 23 -5.56 3.27 -13.90
N ALA A 24 -6.40 4.28 -14.20
CA ALA A 24 -6.29 5.60 -13.59
C ALA A 24 -6.48 5.53 -12.06
N GLU A 25 -7.42 4.72 -11.57
CA GLU A 25 -7.61 4.47 -10.13
C GLU A 25 -6.38 3.80 -9.50
N LEU A 26 -5.88 2.73 -10.11
CA LEU A 26 -4.69 1.99 -9.63
C LEU A 26 -3.50 2.95 -9.49
N LEU A 27 -3.18 3.69 -10.56
CA LEU A 27 -2.08 4.65 -10.57
C LEU A 27 -2.28 5.77 -9.54
N ASN A 28 -3.51 6.19 -9.29
CA ASN A 28 -3.80 7.17 -8.25
C ASN A 28 -3.54 6.59 -6.86
N TYR A 29 -4.04 5.39 -6.58
CA TYR A 29 -3.85 4.75 -5.29
C TYR A 29 -2.39 4.42 -4.99
N LEU A 30 -1.61 3.97 -5.98
CA LEU A 30 -0.17 3.64 -5.80
C LEU A 30 0.65 4.83 -5.26
N LYS A 31 0.22 6.08 -5.47
CA LYS A 31 0.90 7.29 -4.92
C LYS A 31 0.84 7.38 -3.39
N GLU A 32 -0.09 6.67 -2.77
CA GLU A 32 -0.26 6.60 -1.33
C GLU A 32 0.68 5.58 -0.67
N TRP A 33 1.42 4.80 -1.47
CA TRP A 33 2.21 3.67 -1.01
C TRP A 33 3.70 3.95 -0.93
N GLU A 34 4.37 3.12 -0.15
CA GLU A 34 5.82 3.06 0.00
C GLU A 34 6.28 1.61 -0.24
N ALA A 35 7.46 1.45 -0.84
CA ALA A 35 7.96 0.15 -1.27
C ALA A 35 8.47 -0.71 -0.11
N GLY A 36 8.71 -0.16 1.07
CA GLY A 36 9.22 -0.87 2.23
C GLY A 36 10.62 -1.42 1.97
N THR A 37 10.71 -2.76 1.93
CA THR A 37 11.96 -3.47 1.60
C THR A 37 11.98 -4.04 0.18
N TYR A 38 10.94 -3.75 -0.62
CA TYR A 38 10.82 -4.23 -2.00
C TYR A 38 11.53 -3.28 -2.97
N SER A 39 11.81 -3.77 -4.19
CA SER A 39 12.49 -2.95 -5.21
C SER A 39 11.57 -1.90 -5.85
N SER A 40 10.25 -2.08 -5.79
CA SER A 40 9.29 -1.11 -6.29
C SER A 40 7.98 -1.13 -5.50
N ILE A 41 7.22 -0.03 -5.57
CA ILE A 41 5.87 0.06 -4.98
C ILE A 41 4.97 -1.01 -5.59
N SER A 42 5.04 -1.18 -6.91
CA SER A 42 4.22 -2.17 -7.64
C SER A 42 4.53 -3.60 -7.18
N GLN A 43 5.81 -3.94 -6.96
CA GLN A 43 6.19 -5.24 -6.41
C GLN A 43 5.59 -5.45 -5.01
N SER A 44 5.76 -4.47 -4.11
CA SER A 44 5.25 -4.52 -2.74
C SER A 44 3.73 -4.75 -2.73
N VAL A 45 3.00 -3.95 -3.50
CA VAL A 45 1.54 -4.00 -3.58
C VAL A 45 1.05 -5.31 -4.16
N LEU A 46 1.65 -5.78 -5.26
CA LEU A 46 1.29 -7.04 -5.91
C LEU A 46 1.48 -8.23 -4.97
N ASP A 47 2.66 -8.34 -4.36
CA ASP A 47 2.99 -9.46 -3.47
C ASP A 47 2.12 -9.45 -2.20
N HIS A 48 1.89 -8.29 -1.60
CA HIS A 48 0.99 -8.19 -0.45
C HIS A 48 -0.47 -8.50 -0.79
N ALA A 49 -0.98 -8.07 -1.95
CA ALA A 49 -2.33 -8.41 -2.39
C ALA A 49 -2.48 -9.91 -2.62
N GLN A 50 -1.50 -10.54 -3.29
CA GLN A 50 -1.49 -11.98 -3.56
C GLN A 50 -1.44 -12.81 -2.27
N ARG A 51 -0.51 -12.51 -1.36
CA ARG A 51 -0.40 -13.24 -0.07
C ARG A 51 -1.66 -13.16 0.78
N LYS A 52 -2.47 -12.10 0.60
CA LYS A 52 -3.71 -11.87 1.34
C LYS A 52 -4.96 -12.28 0.54
N GLY A 53 -4.80 -12.85 -0.65
CA GLY A 53 -5.92 -13.33 -1.47
C GLY A 53 -6.84 -12.23 -2.00
N PHE A 54 -6.37 -10.97 -2.09
CA PHE A 54 -7.18 -9.88 -2.64
C PHE A 54 -6.87 -9.66 -4.13
N PRO A 55 -7.91 -9.45 -4.98
CA PRO A 55 -7.71 -8.80 -6.27
C PRO A 55 -7.07 -7.43 -6.09
N ILE A 56 -6.12 -7.07 -6.95
CA ILE A 56 -5.25 -5.90 -6.78
C ILE A 56 -6.02 -4.58 -6.63
N LEU A 57 -7.02 -4.34 -7.48
CA LEU A 57 -7.86 -3.14 -7.40
C LEU A 57 -8.70 -3.10 -6.12
N ARG A 58 -9.23 -4.26 -5.69
CA ARG A 58 -9.99 -4.37 -4.43
C ARG A 58 -9.09 -4.11 -3.23
N TYR A 59 -7.86 -4.61 -3.25
CA TYR A 59 -6.85 -4.40 -2.23
C TYR A 59 -6.54 -2.91 -2.06
N LEU A 60 -6.23 -2.23 -3.16
CA LEU A 60 -5.92 -0.80 -3.16
C LEU A 60 -7.12 0.07 -2.74
N ARG A 61 -8.32 -0.22 -3.26
CA ARG A 61 -9.55 0.46 -2.83
C ARG A 61 -9.82 0.31 -1.33
N LYS A 62 -9.61 -0.88 -0.76
CA LYS A 62 -9.78 -1.11 0.67
C LYS A 62 -8.76 -0.34 1.51
N ALA A 63 -7.50 -0.35 1.09
CA ALA A 63 -6.44 0.39 1.77
C ALA A 63 -6.71 1.91 1.76
N HIS A 64 -7.07 2.46 0.59
CA HIS A 64 -7.42 3.87 0.42
C HIS A 64 -8.61 4.28 1.31
N ASN A 65 -9.64 3.44 1.35
CA ASN A 65 -10.85 3.70 2.14
C ASN A 65 -10.69 3.35 3.63
N PHE A 66 -9.50 2.93 4.09
CA PHE A 66 -9.27 2.60 5.49
C PHE A 66 -9.42 3.85 6.37
N ASN A 67 -10.49 3.89 7.16
CA ASN A 67 -10.78 5.02 8.02
C ASN A 67 -9.99 4.94 9.33
N LYS A 68 -8.90 5.72 9.40
CA LYS A 68 -8.04 5.86 10.61
C LYS A 68 -8.80 6.40 11.84
N LYS A 69 -9.90 7.13 11.68
CA LYS A 69 -10.69 7.64 12.82
C LYS A 69 -11.27 6.48 13.63
N GLY A 70 -10.99 6.47 14.93
CA GLY A 70 -11.41 5.41 15.84
C GLY A 70 -10.63 4.10 15.70
N SER A 71 -9.55 4.08 14.91
CA SER A 71 -8.62 2.95 14.88
C SER A 71 -7.64 3.03 16.07
N ILE A 72 -7.17 1.88 16.52
CA ILE A 72 -6.09 1.77 17.51
C ILE A 72 -4.76 1.90 16.78
N ARG A 73 -3.99 2.95 17.09
CA ARG A 73 -2.65 3.16 16.56
C ARG A 73 -1.59 2.51 17.46
N VAL A 74 -0.63 1.81 16.85
CA VAL A 74 0.48 1.12 17.53
C VAL A 74 1.82 1.44 16.85
N PRO A 75 2.75 2.15 17.52
CA PRO A 75 2.63 2.72 18.87
C PRO A 75 1.60 3.86 18.94
N ARG A 76 1.13 4.20 20.14
CA ARG A 76 0.15 5.29 20.33
C ARG A 76 0.67 6.65 19.87
N SER A 77 1.98 6.87 19.96
CA SER A 77 2.70 8.02 19.44
C SER A 77 4.04 7.58 18.85
N GLY A 78 4.61 8.38 17.94
CA GLY A 78 5.87 8.07 17.27
C GLY A 78 5.77 6.88 16.30
N TYR A 79 6.87 6.18 16.10
CA TYR A 79 6.99 5.03 15.22
C TYR A 79 7.72 3.88 15.93
N ARG A 80 7.62 2.68 15.36
CA ARG A 80 8.41 1.52 15.79
C ARG A 80 9.87 1.69 15.39
N GLN A 81 10.71 0.73 15.77
CA GLN A 81 12.14 0.71 15.41
C GLN A 81 12.39 0.66 13.90
N ASP A 82 11.41 0.19 13.12
CA ASP A 82 11.47 0.12 11.65
C ASP A 82 10.72 1.29 10.97
N ASP A 83 10.55 2.40 11.69
CA ASP A 83 9.80 3.60 11.30
C ASP A 83 8.33 3.35 10.92
N SER A 84 7.77 2.19 11.28
CA SER A 84 6.39 1.88 10.98
C SER A 84 5.42 2.27 12.10
N ALA A 85 4.16 2.52 11.73
CA ALA A 85 3.03 2.54 12.64
C ALA A 85 1.90 1.68 12.08
N VAL A 86 1.11 1.08 12.97
CA VAL A 86 -0.02 0.24 12.58
C VAL A 86 -1.31 0.81 13.12
N TYR A 87 -2.26 1.03 12.24
CA TYR A 87 -3.64 1.34 12.58
C TYR A 87 -4.47 0.07 12.51
N ARG A 88 -5.23 -0.24 13.56
CA ARG A 88 -6.10 -1.43 13.64
C ARG A 88 -7.54 -1.00 13.85
N LYS A 89 -8.48 -1.55 13.09
CA LYS A 89 -9.90 -1.25 13.22
C LYS A 89 -10.75 -2.47 12.89
N GLY A 90 -11.40 -3.03 13.90
CA GLY A 90 -12.08 -4.32 13.77
C GLY A 90 -11.08 -5.39 13.36
N THR A 91 -11.38 -6.11 12.29
CA THR A 91 -10.49 -7.11 11.68
C THR A 91 -9.47 -6.49 10.74
N GLU A 92 -9.59 -5.23 10.35
CA GLU A 92 -8.70 -4.59 9.39
C GLU A 92 -7.48 -3.94 10.06
N PHE A 93 -6.36 -3.92 9.34
CA PHE A 93 -5.19 -3.16 9.73
C PHE A 93 -4.52 -2.47 8.53
N LEU A 94 -3.87 -1.35 8.83
CA LEU A 94 -3.08 -0.56 7.89
C LEU A 94 -1.72 -0.28 8.52
N ILE A 95 -0.64 -0.68 7.86
CA ILE A 95 0.73 -0.38 8.25
C ILE A 95 1.23 0.76 7.38
N VAL A 96 1.80 1.78 8.01
CA VAL A 96 2.34 2.96 7.34
C VAL A 96 3.76 3.26 7.79
N ARG A 97 4.49 4.01 6.95
CA ARG A 97 5.78 4.64 7.27
C ARG A 97 5.76 6.10 6.85
N PRO A 98 6.40 7.02 7.57
CA PRO A 98 6.55 8.39 7.13
C PRO A 98 7.52 8.47 5.94
N ASP A 99 7.22 9.29 4.95
CA ASP A 99 8.22 9.71 3.96
C ASP A 99 9.15 10.79 4.54
N GLN A 100 10.09 11.28 3.71
CA GLN A 100 11.04 12.33 4.10
C GLN A 100 10.39 13.65 4.55
N TYR A 101 9.10 13.85 4.25
CA TYR A 101 8.33 15.03 4.66
C TYR A 101 7.40 14.74 5.86
N GLY A 102 7.48 13.54 6.44
CA GLY A 102 6.65 13.11 7.56
C GLY A 102 5.24 12.69 7.15
N ILE A 103 4.96 12.52 5.86
CA ILE A 103 3.65 12.09 5.36
C ILE A 103 3.59 10.56 5.44
N GLU A 104 2.60 10.03 6.16
CA GLU A 104 2.40 8.59 6.26
C GLU A 104 1.99 7.99 4.91
N LYS A 105 2.82 7.07 4.40
CA LYS A 105 2.59 6.23 3.23
C LYS A 105 2.26 4.81 3.64
N ILE A 106 1.40 4.15 2.88
CA ILE A 106 0.95 2.79 3.13
C ILE A 106 2.04 1.80 2.71
N VAL A 107 2.42 0.91 3.63
CA VAL A 107 3.31 -0.22 3.32
C VAL A 107 2.49 -1.48 3.09
N THR A 108 1.44 -1.69 3.89
CA THR A 108 0.54 -2.85 3.71
C THR A 108 -0.82 -2.60 4.33
N TYR A 109 -1.86 -3.17 3.73
CA TYR A 109 -3.23 -3.24 4.25
C TYR A 109 -3.61 -4.70 4.43
N GLY A 110 -4.35 -5.11 5.45
CA GLY A 110 -4.85 -6.47 5.55
C GLY A 110 -6.01 -6.64 6.50
N THR A 111 -6.54 -7.86 6.52
CA THR A 111 -7.53 -8.33 7.47
C THR A 111 -6.91 -9.44 8.31
N ASN A 112 -7.08 -9.38 9.63
CA ASN A 112 -6.94 -10.52 10.50
C ASN A 112 -8.25 -11.30 10.35
N GLU A 113 -8.28 -12.31 9.48
CA GLU A 113 -9.34 -13.31 9.54
C GLU A 113 -9.15 -14.10 10.86
N GLU A 114 -10.27 -14.32 11.58
CA GLU A 114 -10.32 -15.17 12.78
C GLU A 114 -10.13 -16.65 12.43
#